data_AF-A0A7U2EWN7-F1
#
_entry.id   AF-A0A7U2EWN7-F1
#
_cell.length_a   1.000
_cell.length_b   1.000
_cell.length_c   1.000
_cell.angle_alpha   90.00
_cell.angle_beta   90.00
_cell.angle_gamma   90.00
#
_symmetry.space_group_name_H-M   'P 1'
#
loop_
_entity.id
_entity.type
_entity.pdbx_description
1 polymer ?
#
loop_
_entity_poly.entity_id
_entity_poly.type
_entity_poly.pdbx_seq_one_letter_code
_entity_poly.pdbx_strand_id
1 'polypeptide(L)'
;MLLTLFRRLFGRERSTLPPFDFASNRFHMRKKWPPNFDELTKKQQFRFERKFKRRIKDKAIRPEWNRKVTIVIWSLISFVLVYGVLFHDFAKDPWNPKPGEQPFIGLRTWMWNKLGNFYTHTEETMKGGGRGSRRQEPLPLEPQVTASERERVEDQRG
;
A
#
# COMPACT_ATOMS: atom_id res chain seq x y z
N MET A 1 9.71 -9.33 -9.53
CA MET A 1 8.45 -9.43 -10.29
C MET A 1 7.46 -8.31 -9.92
N LEU A 2 7.18 -8.04 -8.64
CA LEU A 2 6.31 -6.93 -8.23
C LEU A 2 6.93 -5.52 -8.40
N LEU A 3 8.21 -5.34 -8.06
CA LEU A 3 8.91 -4.04 -8.21
C LEU A 3 9.01 -3.56 -9.67
N THR A 4 9.14 -4.49 -10.61
CA THR A 4 9.23 -4.23 -12.06
C THR A 4 7.92 -3.68 -12.64
N LEU A 5 6.77 -4.10 -12.09
CA LEU A 5 5.46 -3.56 -12.46
C LEU A 5 5.27 -2.14 -11.92
N PHE A 6 5.73 -1.89 -10.69
CA PHE A 6 5.68 -0.57 -10.06
C PHE A 6 6.54 0.48 -10.81
N ARG A 7 7.77 0.12 -11.20
CA ARG A 7 8.63 0.98 -12.03
C ARG A 7 7.99 1.31 -13.38
N ARG A 8 7.28 0.36 -14.01
CA ARG A 8 6.57 0.56 -15.27
C ARG A 8 5.37 1.52 -15.17
N LEU A 9 4.78 1.67 -13.98
CA LEU A 9 3.64 2.54 -13.71
C LEU A 9 4.05 4.01 -13.44
N PHE A 10 5.20 4.23 -12.80
CA PHE A 10 5.65 5.56 -12.39
C PHE A 10 6.80 6.14 -13.24
N GLY A 11 7.62 5.29 -13.84
CA GLY A 11 8.73 5.69 -14.70
C GLY A 11 8.57 5.07 -16.07
N ARG A 12 8.10 5.86 -17.05
CA ARG A 12 8.32 5.49 -18.44
C ARG A 12 9.82 5.66 -18.71
N GLU A 13 10.59 4.62 -18.45
CA GLU A 13 11.98 4.48 -18.91
C GLU A 13 11.96 4.84 -20.40
N ARG A 14 12.50 6.01 -20.77
CA ARG A 14 12.66 6.37 -22.18
C ARG A 14 13.62 5.33 -22.73
N SER A 15 13.23 4.64 -23.80
CA SER A 15 14.09 3.66 -24.45
C SER A 15 15.45 4.30 -24.73
N THR A 16 16.50 3.83 -24.07
CA THR A 16 17.90 4.28 -24.28
C THR A 16 18.50 3.66 -25.54
N LEU A 17 17.65 3.40 -26.54
CA LEU A 17 18.08 2.89 -27.82
C LEU A 17 18.81 4.02 -28.56
N PRO A 18 19.94 3.74 -29.23
CA PRO A 18 20.54 4.71 -30.12
C PRO A 18 19.50 5.19 -31.15
N PRO A 19 19.63 6.42 -31.66
CA PRO A 19 18.73 6.91 -32.71
C PRO A 19 18.68 5.90 -33.85
N PHE A 20 17.47 5.61 -34.33
CA PHE A 20 17.25 4.59 -35.36
C PHE A 20 17.96 5.00 -36.66
N ASP A 21 18.98 4.25 -37.05
CA ASP A 21 19.64 4.42 -38.33
C ASP A 21 18.95 3.55 -39.40
N PHE A 22 18.45 4.20 -40.45
CA PHE A 22 17.80 3.53 -41.56
C PHE A 22 18.78 2.71 -42.41
N ALA A 23 20.08 3.05 -42.41
CA ALA A 23 21.10 2.37 -43.20
C ALA A 23 21.56 1.04 -42.58
N SER A 24 21.50 0.92 -41.25
CA SER A 24 21.92 -0.29 -40.53
C SER A 24 20.81 -1.33 -40.34
N ASN A 25 19.61 -1.10 -40.90
CA ASN A 25 18.45 -1.96 -40.66
C ASN A 25 18.51 -3.23 -41.51
N ARG A 26 18.57 -4.41 -40.86
CA ARG A 26 18.55 -5.73 -41.52
C ARG A 26 17.37 -5.92 -42.48
N PHE A 27 16.20 -5.35 -42.14
CA PHE A 27 14.99 -5.47 -42.94
C PHE A 27 14.68 -4.17 -43.67
N HIS A 28 15.22 -4.05 -44.87
CA HIS A 28 15.07 -2.87 -45.71
C HIS A 28 13.62 -2.73 -46.20
N MET A 29 13.05 -1.54 -46.07
CA MET A 29 11.74 -1.26 -46.65
C MET A 29 11.85 -1.14 -48.17
N ARG A 30 11.01 -1.87 -48.90
CA ARG A 30 10.91 -1.77 -50.38
C ARG A 30 10.52 -0.37 -50.86
N LYS A 31 9.79 0.38 -50.04
CA LYS A 31 9.37 1.76 -50.32
C LYS A 31 9.79 2.64 -49.16
N LYS A 32 10.63 3.64 -49.43
CA LYS A 32 11.09 4.61 -48.44
C LYS A 32 9.89 5.41 -47.91
N TRP A 33 9.71 5.38 -46.60
CA TRP A 33 8.81 6.26 -45.87
C TRP A 33 9.68 7.22 -45.05
N PRO A 34 9.34 8.51 -44.89
CA PRO A 34 8.20 9.22 -45.47
C PRO A 34 8.38 9.50 -46.97
N PRO A 35 7.29 9.69 -47.73
CA PRO A 35 7.40 10.20 -49.09
C PRO A 35 7.97 11.63 -49.08
N ASN A 36 8.77 11.99 -50.08
CA ASN A 36 9.25 13.36 -50.25
C ASN A 36 8.05 14.26 -50.58
N PHE A 37 7.65 15.14 -49.65
CA PHE A 37 6.45 15.96 -49.83
C PHE A 37 6.58 17.01 -50.94
N ASP A 38 7.81 17.38 -51.29
CA ASP A 38 8.10 18.39 -52.31
C ASP A 38 7.87 17.87 -53.73
N GLU A 39 7.95 16.55 -53.94
CA GLU A 39 7.68 15.89 -55.22
C GLU A 39 6.19 15.63 -55.45
N LEU A 40 5.36 15.78 -54.41
CA LEU A 40 3.93 15.48 -54.48
C LEU A 40 3.12 16.68 -54.97
N THR A 41 2.06 16.41 -55.74
CA THR A 41 1.09 17.47 -56.08
C THR A 41 0.40 17.98 -54.81
N LYS A 42 0.12 19.30 -54.73
CA LYS A 42 -0.59 19.94 -53.59
C LYS A 42 -1.87 19.19 -53.16
N LYS A 43 -2.63 18.64 -54.13
CA LYS A 43 -3.84 17.83 -53.86
C LYS A 43 -3.53 16.54 -53.10
N GLN A 44 -2.43 15.87 -53.41
CA GLN A 44 -2.00 14.66 -52.72
C GLN A 44 -1.45 15.00 -51.32
N GLN A 45 -0.66 16.06 -51.21
CA GLN A 45 -0.16 16.56 -49.93
C GLN A 45 -1.30 16.85 -48.95
N PHE A 46 -2.33 17.59 -49.39
CA PHE A 46 -3.52 17.88 -48.57
C PHE A 46 -4.24 16.60 -48.09
N ARG A 47 -4.31 15.56 -48.92
CA ARG A 47 -4.90 14.26 -48.53
C ARG A 47 -4.07 13.58 -47.43
N PHE A 48 -2.75 13.61 -47.55
CA PHE A 48 -1.85 13.04 -46.53
C PHE A 48 -1.94 13.82 -45.22
N GLU A 49 -1.91 15.15 -45.27
CA GLU A 49 -2.09 15.99 -44.09
C GLU A 49 -3.41 15.70 -43.38
N ARG A 50 -4.52 15.63 -44.13
CA ARG A 50 -5.83 15.32 -43.55
C ARG A 50 -5.86 13.94 -42.90
N LYS A 51 -5.28 12.93 -43.55
CA LYS A 51 -5.17 11.57 -43.01
C LYS A 51 -4.30 11.54 -41.74
N PHE A 52 -3.18 12.27 -41.74
CA PHE A 52 -2.28 12.37 -40.61
C PHE A 52 -2.94 13.05 -39.41
N LYS A 53 -3.58 14.21 -39.61
CA LYS A 53 -4.32 14.94 -38.56
C LYS A 53 -5.41 14.08 -37.93
N ARG A 54 -6.16 13.32 -38.73
CA ARG A 54 -7.16 12.36 -38.23
C ARG A 54 -6.53 11.30 -37.32
N ARG A 55 -5.45 10.65 -37.80
CA ARG A 55 -4.77 9.61 -37.01
C ARG A 55 -4.10 10.14 -35.75
N ILE A 56 -3.56 11.37 -35.78
CA ILE A 56 -3.05 12.02 -34.56
C ILE A 56 -4.17 12.25 -33.58
N LYS A 57 -5.31 12.77 -34.04
CA LYS A 57 -6.49 12.97 -33.19
C LYS A 57 -6.85 11.65 -32.51
N ASP A 58 -6.99 10.57 -33.28
CA ASP A 58 -7.36 9.25 -32.75
C ASP A 58 -6.35 8.71 -31.72
N LYS A 59 -5.05 8.91 -31.94
CA LYS A 59 -3.98 8.51 -31.01
C LYS A 59 -3.88 9.40 -29.77
N ALA A 60 -4.19 10.68 -29.94
CA ALA A 60 -4.15 11.66 -28.87
C ALA A 60 -5.34 11.53 -27.91
N ILE A 61 -6.40 10.80 -28.30
CA ILE A 61 -7.70 10.98 -27.68
C ILE A 61 -7.65 10.90 -26.15
N ARG A 62 -7.04 9.91 -25.46
CA ARG A 62 -6.95 9.98 -23.98
C ARG A 62 -5.86 9.16 -23.27
N PRO A 63 -4.57 9.53 -23.34
CA PRO A 63 -3.54 8.90 -22.49
C PRO A 63 -3.82 9.11 -20.99
N GLU A 64 -4.33 10.29 -20.60
CA GLU A 64 -4.65 10.60 -19.20
C GLU A 64 -5.86 9.82 -18.67
N TRP A 65 -6.87 9.55 -19.51
CA TRP A 65 -8.02 8.73 -19.11
C TRP A 65 -7.58 7.29 -18.80
N ASN A 66 -6.76 6.71 -19.67
CA ASN A 66 -6.24 5.36 -19.44
C ASN A 66 -5.40 5.32 -18.16
N ARG A 67 -4.60 6.35 -17.86
CA ARG A 67 -3.87 6.46 -16.60
C ARG A 67 -4.81 6.49 -15.39
N LYS A 68 -5.86 7.33 -15.42
CA LYS A 68 -6.86 7.43 -14.35
C LYS A 68 -7.61 6.12 -14.14
N VAL A 69 -8.13 5.51 -15.20
CA VAL A 69 -8.83 4.21 -15.13
C VAL A 69 -7.90 3.13 -14.59
N THR A 70 -6.64 3.11 -15.00
CA THR A 70 -5.65 2.17 -14.46
C THR A 70 -5.50 2.36 -12.95
N ILE A 71 -5.35 3.59 -12.45
CA ILE A 71 -5.28 3.87 -11.01
C ILE A 71 -6.54 3.37 -10.29
N VAL A 72 -7.74 3.61 -10.84
CA VAL A 72 -9.00 3.15 -10.26
C VAL A 72 -9.06 1.63 -10.18
N ILE A 73 -8.65 0.92 -11.25
CA ILE A 73 -8.61 -0.55 -11.28
C ILE A 73 -7.67 -1.08 -10.20
N TRP A 74 -6.45 -0.54 -10.10
CA TRP A 74 -5.50 -0.96 -9.07
C TRP A 74 -5.99 -0.63 -7.66
N SER A 75 -6.66 0.52 -7.47
CA SER A 75 -7.29 0.86 -6.20
C SER A 75 -8.39 -0.13 -5.83
N LEU A 76 -9.23 -0.54 -6.78
CA LEU A 76 -10.29 -1.52 -6.54
C LEU A 76 -9.72 -2.91 -6.22
N ILE A 77 -8.72 -3.36 -6.98
CA ILE A 77 -8.02 -4.62 -6.70
C ILE A 77 -7.41 -4.58 -5.30
N SER A 78 -6.68 -3.51 -4.97
CA SER A 78 -6.10 -3.33 -3.64
C SER A 78 -7.16 -3.33 -2.54
N PHE A 79 -8.28 -2.66 -2.77
CA PHE A 79 -9.40 -2.61 -1.83
C PHE A 79 -9.97 -4.00 -1.55
N VAL A 80 -10.23 -4.79 -2.60
CA VAL A 80 -10.73 -6.17 -2.46
C VAL A 80 -9.71 -7.06 -1.73
N LEU A 81 -8.42 -6.91 -2.02
CA LEU A 81 -7.37 -7.68 -1.34
C LEU A 81 -7.29 -7.34 0.16
N VAL A 82 -7.31 -6.05 0.51
CA VAL A 82 -7.29 -5.62 1.93
C VAL A 82 -8.54 -6.11 2.65
N TYR A 83 -9.71 -5.97 2.03
CA TYR A 83 -10.96 -6.48 2.59
C TYR A 83 -10.92 -7.99 2.79
N GLY A 84 -10.51 -8.74 1.77
CA GLY A 84 -10.37 -10.20 1.83
C GLY A 84 -9.44 -10.64 2.94
N VAL A 85 -8.21 -10.11 2.97
CA VAL A 85 -7.21 -10.53 3.94
C VAL A 85 -7.58 -10.13 5.36
N LEU A 86 -8.13 -8.93 5.57
CA LEU A 86 -8.26 -8.36 6.92
C LEU A 86 -9.65 -8.47 7.53
N PHE A 87 -10.70 -8.31 6.72
CA PHE A 87 -12.07 -8.15 7.21
C PHE A 87 -13.01 -9.28 6.81
N HIS A 88 -12.69 -10.04 5.76
CA HIS A 88 -13.58 -11.09 5.28
C HIS A 88 -13.59 -12.31 6.22
N ASP A 89 -14.77 -12.76 6.60
CA ASP A 89 -14.97 -13.87 7.51
C ASP A 89 -15.10 -15.20 6.75
N PHE A 90 -13.95 -15.79 6.38
CA PHE A 90 -13.91 -17.07 5.66
C PHE A 90 -14.39 -18.27 6.48
N ALA A 91 -14.56 -18.14 7.81
CA ALA A 91 -15.06 -19.27 8.62
C ALA A 91 -16.51 -19.62 8.28
N LYS A 92 -17.28 -18.66 7.76
CA LYS A 92 -18.69 -18.82 7.35
C LYS A 92 -18.86 -19.02 5.85
N ASP A 93 -17.77 -19.08 5.09
CA ASP A 93 -17.83 -19.27 3.64
C ASP A 93 -18.10 -20.75 3.32
N PRO A 94 -19.17 -21.08 2.58
CA PRO A 94 -19.45 -22.45 2.15
C PRO A 94 -18.35 -23.05 1.27
N TRP A 95 -17.49 -22.24 0.66
CA TRP A 95 -16.41 -22.68 -0.22
C TRP A 95 -15.05 -22.85 0.48
N ASN A 96 -15.00 -22.72 1.81
CA ASN A 96 -13.76 -22.91 2.55
C ASN A 96 -13.42 -24.42 2.68
N PRO A 97 -12.25 -24.88 2.21
CA PRO A 97 -11.86 -26.30 2.30
C PRO A 97 -11.70 -26.80 3.75
N LYS A 98 -11.55 -25.89 4.72
CA LYS A 98 -11.51 -26.18 6.15
C LYS A 98 -12.59 -25.38 6.88
N PRO A 99 -13.81 -25.93 7.04
CA PRO A 99 -14.92 -25.19 7.65
C PRO A 99 -14.58 -24.78 9.08
N GLY A 100 -14.84 -23.52 9.42
CA GLY A 100 -14.62 -22.96 10.77
C GLY A 100 -13.24 -22.34 11.02
N GLU A 101 -12.23 -22.59 10.18
CA GLU A 101 -10.92 -21.93 10.31
C GLU A 101 -10.89 -20.60 9.53
N GLN A 102 -10.49 -19.50 10.19
CA GLN A 102 -10.21 -18.25 9.49
C GLN A 102 -8.74 -18.24 9.00
N PRO A 103 -8.48 -18.06 7.70
CA PRO A 103 -7.14 -17.81 7.21
C PRO A 103 -6.68 -16.40 7.61
N PHE A 104 -5.36 -16.22 7.74
CA PHE A 104 -4.71 -14.94 8.05
C PHE A 104 -4.97 -14.35 9.44
N ILE A 105 -5.47 -15.12 10.42
CA ILE A 105 -5.64 -14.65 11.82
C ILE A 105 -4.35 -14.03 12.38
N GLY A 106 -3.21 -14.71 12.20
CA GLY A 106 -1.92 -14.20 12.69
C GLY A 106 -1.53 -12.85 12.08
N LEU A 107 -1.81 -12.64 10.79
CA LEU A 107 -1.55 -11.38 10.11
C LEU A 107 -2.48 -10.27 10.60
N ARG A 108 -3.78 -10.58 10.79
CA ARG A 108 -4.78 -9.65 11.34
C ARG A 108 -4.37 -9.19 12.73
N THR A 109 -4.09 -10.13 13.65
CA THR A 109 -3.73 -9.83 15.03
C THR A 109 -2.42 -9.04 15.11
N TRP A 110 -1.41 -9.40 14.31
CA TRP A 110 -0.16 -8.62 14.24
C TRP A 110 -0.40 -7.18 13.77
N MET A 111 -1.20 -6.99 12.71
CA MET A 111 -1.46 -5.67 12.15
C MET A 111 -2.25 -4.79 13.12
N TRP A 112 -3.31 -5.33 13.75
CA TRP A 112 -4.09 -4.60 14.75
C TRP A 112 -3.28 -4.29 16.01
N ASN A 113 -2.39 -5.19 16.44
CA ASN A 113 -1.46 -4.91 17.54
C ASN A 113 -0.49 -3.77 17.18
N LYS A 114 0.06 -3.77 15.95
CA LYS A 114 0.93 -2.68 15.48
C LYS A 114 0.18 -1.35 15.35
N LEU A 115 -1.00 -1.33 14.74
CA LEU A 115 -1.82 -0.12 14.61
C LEU A 115 -2.24 0.41 15.99
N GLY A 116 -2.68 -0.47 16.90
CA GLY A 116 -3.01 -0.10 18.28
C GLY A 116 -1.85 0.57 19.00
N ASN A 117 -0.63 0.06 18.83
CA ASN A 117 0.56 0.66 19.41
C ASN A 117 0.88 2.04 18.79
N PHE A 118 0.70 2.21 17.48
CA PHE A 118 0.91 3.52 16.83
C PHE A 118 -0.07 4.61 17.31
N TYR A 119 -1.34 4.26 17.57
CA TYR A 119 -2.34 5.22 18.04
C TYR A 119 -2.24 5.50 19.56
N THR A 120 -1.93 4.51 20.38
CA THR A 120 -1.81 4.68 21.85
C THR A 120 -0.65 5.58 22.28
N HIS A 121 0.48 5.59 21.56
CA HIS A 121 1.56 6.55 21.81
C HIS A 121 1.15 8.02 21.58
N THR A 122 0.17 8.27 20.71
CA THR A 122 -0.40 9.62 20.51
C THR A 122 -1.37 10.01 21.62
N GLU A 123 -2.08 9.04 22.19
CA GLU A 123 -2.92 9.27 23.37
C GLU A 123 -2.08 9.54 24.62
N GLU A 124 -1.00 8.81 24.89
CA GLU A 124 -0.14 9.10 26.05
C GLU A 124 0.56 10.46 25.97
N THR A 125 0.83 10.94 24.74
CA THR A 125 1.43 12.27 24.51
C THR A 125 0.39 13.39 24.54
N MET A 126 -0.84 13.17 24.06
CA MET A 126 -1.94 14.14 24.13
C MET A 126 -2.63 14.16 25.50
N LYS A 127 -2.63 13.05 26.23
CA LYS A 127 -3.15 12.89 27.59
C LYS A 127 -2.03 13.21 28.57
N GLY A 128 -1.49 14.42 28.49
CA GLY A 128 -0.55 14.94 29.46
C GLY A 128 -1.07 14.66 30.87
N GLY A 129 -0.30 13.89 31.64
CA GLY A 129 -0.54 13.53 33.04
C GLY A 129 -2.01 13.28 33.39
N GLY A 130 -2.49 12.05 33.18
CA GLY A 130 -3.83 11.66 33.61
C GLY A 130 -4.11 12.09 35.07
N ARG A 131 -5.06 13.02 35.24
CA ARG A 131 -5.71 13.32 36.53
C ARG A 131 -6.31 12.01 37.05
N GLY A 132 -5.63 11.37 38.01
CA GLY A 132 -6.17 10.22 38.73
C GLY A 132 -5.32 8.96 38.77
N SER A 133 -4.02 9.00 38.44
CA SER A 133 -3.14 7.93 38.91
C SER A 133 -3.02 8.04 40.43
N ARG A 134 -3.91 7.32 41.12
CA ARG A 134 -3.87 7.14 42.58
C ARG A 134 -2.49 6.58 42.89
N ARG A 135 -1.63 7.41 43.47
CA ARG A 135 -0.40 6.99 44.13
C ARG A 135 -0.80 5.88 45.09
N GLN A 136 -0.35 4.65 44.82
CA GLN A 136 -0.39 3.61 45.84
C GLN A 136 0.64 4.04 46.88
N GLU A 137 0.17 4.74 47.91
CA GLU A 137 0.95 4.92 49.13
C GLU A 137 1.25 3.50 49.64
N PRO A 138 2.53 3.13 49.84
CA PRO A 138 2.85 1.89 50.52
C PRO A 138 2.18 1.96 51.90
N LEU A 139 1.27 1.01 52.16
CA LEU A 139 0.60 0.89 53.45
C LEU A 139 1.65 0.90 54.57
N PRO A 140 1.41 1.61 55.69
CA PRO A 140 2.31 1.58 56.83
C PRO A 140 2.55 0.11 57.20
N LEU A 141 3.82 -0.28 57.29
CA LEU A 141 4.20 -1.58 57.79
C LEU A 141 3.60 -1.73 59.19
N GLU A 142 2.63 -2.63 59.33
CA GLU A 142 2.18 -3.14 60.62
C GLU A 142 3.42 -3.46 61.45
N PRO A 143 3.53 -2.94 62.69
CA PRO A 143 4.66 -3.28 63.54
C PRO A 143 4.63 -4.79 63.78
N GLN A 144 5.63 -5.48 63.25
CA GLN A 144 5.89 -6.87 63.56
C GLN A 144 6.21 -6.94 65.05
N VAL A 145 5.20 -7.22 65.88
CA VAL A 145 5.41 -7.56 67.28
C VAL A 145 6.19 -8.86 67.27
N THR A 146 7.50 -8.74 67.44
CA THR A 146 8.43 -9.86 67.52
C THR A 146 8.00 -10.77 68.66
N ALA A 147 8.02 -12.09 68.44
CA ALA A 147 7.57 -13.09 69.42
C ALA A 147 8.20 -12.92 70.83
N SER A 148 9.40 -12.34 70.89
CA SER A 148 10.10 -11.99 72.13
C SER A 148 9.40 -10.97 73.02
N GLU A 149 8.46 -10.19 72.48
CA GLU A 149 7.72 -9.16 73.22
C GLU A 149 6.40 -9.70 73.78
N ARG A 150 5.88 -10.80 73.23
CA ARG A 150 4.75 -11.53 73.80
C ARG A 150 5.14 -12.33 75.05
N GLU A 151 6.33 -12.92 75.08
CA GLU A 151 6.83 -13.67 76.24
C GLU A 151 7.07 -12.76 77.47
N ARG A 152 7.50 -11.50 77.29
CA ARG A 152 7.64 -10.54 78.41
C ARG A 152 6.31 -10.12 79.04
N VAL A 153 5.22 -10.14 78.29
CA VAL A 153 3.90 -9.73 78.78
C VAL A 153 3.22 -10.88 79.53
N GLU A 154 3.59 -12.13 79.22
CA GLU A 154 3.12 -13.32 79.93
C GLU A 154 3.82 -13.51 81.28
N ASP A 155 5.12 -13.20 81.37
CA ASP A 155 5.92 -13.27 82.62
C ASP A 155 5.51 -12.22 83.67
N GLN A 156 4.83 -11.14 83.27
CA GLN A 156 4.29 -10.13 84.21
C GLN A 156 2.84 -10.40 84.66
N ARG A 157 2.21 -11.51 84.22
CA ARG A 157 0.86 -11.91 84.62
C ARG A 157 0.82 -13.18 85.49
N GLY A 158 1.98 -13.66 85.94
CA GLY A 158 2.13 -14.71 86.96
C GLY A 158 2.15 -14.14 88.37
#